data_AF-A0A2S1YPE2-F1
#
_entry.id   AF-A0A2S1YPE2-F1
#
_cell.length_a   1.000
_cell.length_b   1.000
_cell.length_c   1.000
_cell.angle_alpha   90.00
_cell.angle_beta   90.00
_cell.angle_gamma   90.00
#
_symmetry.space_group_name_H-M   'P 1'
#
loop_
_entity.id
_entity.type
_entity.pdbx_description
1 polymer ?
#
loop_
_entity_poly.entity_id
_entity_poly.type
_entity_poly.pdbx_seq_one_letter_code
_entity_poly.pdbx_strand_id
1 'polypeptide(L)'
;MFKYDLPTAVPTLHNLKKTIDHFLSDTITLNSIDKIGANSEFASEVADILKGYRENSQVYNLDFQYKRLVQIINDIHNLNLVVNNEIPEWLEYELGIVFHKIRNILLALEIELN
;
A
#
# COMPACT_ATOMS: atom_id res chain seq x y z
N MET A 1 3.51 -22.35 -17.27
CA MET A 1 2.05 -22.17 -17.20
C MET A 1 1.76 -21.45 -15.88
N PHE A 2 1.66 -20.13 -15.90
CA PHE A 2 1.38 -19.31 -14.72
C PHE A 2 -0.05 -19.63 -14.23
N LYS A 3 -0.17 -20.20 -13.03
CA LYS A 3 -1.42 -20.65 -12.41
C LYS A 3 -1.97 -19.61 -11.41
N TYR A 4 -2.04 -18.35 -11.82
CA TYR A 4 -2.85 -17.37 -11.12
C TYR A 4 -3.78 -16.77 -12.17
N ASP A 5 -5.01 -17.26 -12.20
CA ASP A 5 -6.06 -16.77 -13.10
C ASP A 5 -6.34 -15.30 -12.74
N LEU A 6 -6.24 -14.39 -13.72
CA LEU A 6 -6.54 -12.96 -13.62
C LEU A 6 -7.76 -12.61 -12.73
N PRO A 7 -8.89 -13.34 -12.81
CA PRO A 7 -10.05 -13.14 -11.94
C PRO A 7 -9.79 -13.20 -10.43
N THR A 8 -8.78 -13.96 -9.98
CA THR A 8 -8.47 -14.10 -8.55
C THR A 8 -7.75 -12.90 -7.94
N ALA A 9 -7.15 -12.03 -8.77
CA ALA A 9 -6.46 -10.83 -8.31
C ALA A 9 -7.39 -9.60 -8.18
N VAL A 10 -8.55 -9.62 -8.86
CA VAL A 10 -9.51 -8.50 -8.87
C VAL A 10 -10.07 -8.20 -7.46
N PRO A 11 -10.47 -9.19 -6.64
CA PRO A 11 -10.90 -8.92 -5.26
C PRO A 11 -9.78 -8.32 -4.40
N THR A 12 -8.54 -8.83 -4.53
CA THR A 12 -7.37 -8.33 -3.83
C THR A 12 -7.05 -6.88 -4.19
N LEU A 13 -7.14 -6.52 -5.47
CA LEU A 13 -6.96 -5.15 -5.95
C LEU A 13 -8.03 -4.20 -5.38
N HIS A 14 -9.29 -4.66 -5.34
CA HIS A 14 -10.39 -3.87 -4.82
C HIS A 14 -10.24 -3.60 -3.30
N ASN A 15 -9.86 -4.62 -2.53
CA ASN A 15 -9.57 -4.48 -1.10
C ASN A 15 -8.42 -3.52 -0.84
N LEU A 16 -7.30 -3.67 -1.55
CA LEU A 16 -6.16 -2.77 -1.43
C LEU A 16 -6.58 -1.33 -1.72
N LYS A 17 -7.32 -1.09 -2.81
CA LYS A 17 -7.79 0.26 -3.16
C LYS A 17 -8.69 0.84 -2.08
N LYS A 18 -9.62 0.06 -1.54
CA LYS A 18 -10.50 0.48 -0.44
C LYS A 18 -9.70 0.84 0.82
N THR A 19 -8.69 0.06 1.15
CA THR A 19 -7.78 0.34 2.27
C THR A 19 -7.08 1.68 2.03
N ILE A 20 -6.46 1.87 0.87
CA ILE A 20 -5.78 3.14 0.51
C ILE A 20 -6.73 4.33 0.55
N ASP A 21 -7.93 4.21 -0.01
CA ASP A 21 -8.93 5.28 -0.03
C ASP A 21 -9.36 5.68 1.40
N HIS A 22 -9.48 4.71 2.31
CA HIS A 22 -9.76 4.99 3.73
C HIS A 22 -8.59 5.72 4.43
N PHE A 23 -7.34 5.35 4.11
CA PHE A 23 -6.16 6.08 4.61
C PHE A 23 -6.07 7.52 4.10
N LEU A 24 -6.55 7.76 2.87
CA LEU A 24 -6.54 9.09 2.28
C LEU A 24 -7.70 9.98 2.77
N SER A 25 -8.75 9.41 3.36
CA SER A 25 -9.92 10.15 3.87
C SER A 25 -9.83 10.53 5.35
N ASP A 26 -9.06 9.77 6.13
CA ASP A 26 -9.00 9.89 7.59
C ASP A 26 -7.68 10.52 8.04
N THR A 27 -7.68 11.19 9.19
CA THR A 27 -6.45 11.64 9.85
C THR A 27 -5.53 10.45 10.14
N ILE A 28 -4.27 10.54 9.74
CA ILE A 28 -3.32 9.42 9.90
C ILE A 28 -2.88 9.30 11.36
N THR A 29 -3.35 8.26 12.03
CA THR A 29 -2.90 7.90 13.39
C THR A 29 -1.89 6.75 13.37
N LEU A 30 -1.15 6.56 14.47
CA LEU A 30 -0.25 5.41 14.62
C LEU A 30 -0.98 4.05 14.45
N ASN A 31 -2.19 3.94 15.01
CA ASN A 31 -3.02 2.75 14.86
C ASN A 31 -3.42 2.49 13.40
N SER A 32 -3.62 3.56 12.62
CA SER A 32 -3.85 3.44 11.19
C SER A 32 -2.57 2.91 10.54
N ILE A 33 -1.42 3.53 10.80
CA ILE A 33 -0.11 3.12 10.25
C ILE A 33 0.20 1.63 10.48
N ASP A 34 -0.11 1.08 11.64
CA ASP A 34 0.16 -0.33 11.93
C ASP A 34 -0.67 -1.30 11.08
N LYS A 35 -1.86 -0.90 10.62
CA LYS A 35 -2.74 -1.71 9.76
C LYS A 35 -2.21 -1.89 8.33
N ILE A 36 -1.18 -1.16 7.94
CA ILE A 36 -0.57 -1.21 6.58
C ILE A 36 0.93 -1.55 6.61
N GLY A 37 1.49 -1.74 7.81
CA GLY A 37 2.89 -2.10 8.00
C GLY A 37 3.22 -3.51 7.51
N ALA A 38 4.49 -3.90 7.62
CA ALA A 38 5.05 -5.13 7.05
C ALA A 38 4.38 -6.45 7.49
N ASN A 39 3.60 -6.43 8.58
CA ASN A 39 2.92 -7.61 9.16
C ASN A 39 1.39 -7.55 9.06
N SER A 40 0.84 -6.69 8.19
CA SER A 40 -0.61 -6.50 8.09
C SER A 40 -1.27 -7.31 6.97
N GLU A 41 -2.61 -7.34 6.98
CA GLU A 41 -3.40 -7.92 5.88
C GLU A 41 -3.08 -7.24 4.55
N PHE A 42 -2.88 -5.92 4.57
CA PHE A 42 -2.42 -5.14 3.42
C PHE A 42 -1.07 -5.63 2.86
N ALA A 43 -0.11 -5.98 3.74
CA ALA A 43 1.18 -6.55 3.32
C ALA A 43 1.01 -7.88 2.60
N SER A 44 0.10 -8.72 3.09
CA SER A 44 -0.20 -10.04 2.52
C SER A 44 -0.86 -9.91 1.14
N GLU A 45 -1.82 -8.99 1.01
CA GLU A 45 -2.50 -8.69 -0.25
C GLU A 45 -1.53 -8.14 -1.32
N VAL A 46 -0.62 -7.22 -0.94
CA VAL A 46 0.44 -6.74 -1.86
C VAL A 46 1.34 -7.89 -2.28
N ALA A 47 1.78 -8.73 -1.34
CA ALA A 47 2.67 -9.86 -1.64
C ALA A 47 2.04 -10.86 -2.62
N ASP A 48 0.72 -11.06 -2.56
CA ASP A 48 0.02 -11.96 -3.47
C ASP A 48 -0.05 -11.40 -4.90
N ILE A 49 -0.23 -10.08 -5.07
CA ILE A 49 -0.11 -9.42 -6.37
C ILE A 49 1.32 -9.58 -6.93
N LEU A 50 2.34 -9.36 -6.09
CA LEU A 50 3.74 -9.47 -6.50
C LEU A 50 4.13 -10.89 -6.95
N LYS A 51 3.52 -11.94 -6.36
CA LYS A 51 3.75 -13.34 -6.77
C LYS A 51 3.14 -13.64 -8.13
N GLY A 52 1.96 -13.11 -8.43
CA GLY A 52 1.20 -13.44 -9.63
C GLY A 52 1.74 -12.85 -10.94
N TYR A 53 2.44 -11.71 -10.87
CA TYR A 53 2.63 -10.84 -12.04
C TYR A 53 4.02 -10.19 -12.14
N ARG A 54 5.07 -10.98 -11.90
CA ARG A 54 6.47 -10.48 -11.79
C ARG A 54 7.02 -9.75 -13.02
N GLU A 55 6.47 -9.98 -14.21
CA GLU A 55 6.92 -9.34 -15.45
C GLU A 55 6.16 -8.04 -15.77
N ASN A 56 5.14 -7.68 -14.98
CA ASN A 56 4.35 -6.47 -15.19
C ASN A 56 5.05 -5.25 -14.56
N SER A 57 5.25 -4.19 -15.36
CA SER A 57 5.93 -2.96 -14.92
C SER A 57 5.20 -2.21 -13.79
N GLN A 58 3.87 -2.26 -13.75
CA GLN A 58 3.07 -1.69 -12.67
C GLN A 58 3.27 -2.47 -11.36
N VAL A 59 3.46 -3.78 -11.44
CA VAL A 59 3.73 -4.63 -10.27
C VAL A 59 5.10 -4.35 -9.68
N TYR A 60 6.09 -4.09 -10.54
CA TYR A 60 7.40 -3.58 -10.10
C TYR A 60 7.28 -2.20 -9.42
N ASN A 61 6.49 -1.29 -10.00
CA ASN A 61 6.25 0.02 -9.40
C ASN A 61 5.53 -0.09 -8.06
N LEU A 62 4.58 -1.03 -7.94
CA LEU A 62 3.87 -1.33 -6.70
C LEU A 62 4.84 -1.81 -5.61
N ASP A 63 5.72 -2.75 -5.93
CA ASP A 63 6.76 -3.25 -5.01
C ASP A 63 7.65 -2.09 -4.52
N PHE A 64 8.09 -1.22 -5.43
CA PHE A 64 8.91 -0.07 -5.08
C PHE A 64 8.20 0.91 -4.13
N GLN A 65 6.94 1.29 -4.42
CA GLN A 65 6.19 2.19 -3.54
C GLN A 65 5.84 1.52 -2.20
N TYR A 66 5.54 0.23 -2.20
CA TYR A 66 5.24 -0.52 -0.99
C TYR A 66 6.46 -0.62 -0.06
N LYS A 67 7.65 -0.92 -0.59
CA LYS A 67 8.90 -0.91 0.19
C LYS A 67 9.17 0.47 0.80
N ARG A 68 8.91 1.54 0.04
CA ARG A 68 9.02 2.90 0.56
C ARG A 68 8.03 3.18 1.69
N LEU A 69 6.77 2.72 1.55
CA LEU A 69 5.78 2.81 2.62
C LEU A 69 6.27 2.12 3.89
N VAL A 70 6.75 0.88 3.78
CA VAL A 70 7.28 0.11 4.92
C VAL A 70 8.46 0.82 5.58
N GLN A 71 9.36 1.42 4.81
CA GLN A 71 10.47 2.21 5.35
C GLN A 71 9.97 3.42 6.16
N ILE A 72 9.05 4.20 5.62
CA ILE A 72 8.47 5.35 6.32
C ILE A 72 7.81 4.91 7.64
N ILE A 73 7.06 3.81 7.62
CA ILE A 73 6.42 3.25 8.82
C ILE A 73 7.45 2.82 9.86
N ASN A 74 8.51 2.15 9.44
CA ASN A 74 9.59 1.76 10.36
C ASN A 74 10.29 3.00 10.94
N ASP A 75 10.50 4.04 10.15
CA ASP A 75 11.11 5.28 10.61
C ASP A 75 10.22 6.02 11.62
N ILE A 76 8.89 6.03 11.43
CA ILE A 76 7.92 6.55 12.41
C ILE A 76 8.11 5.90 13.77
N HIS A 77 8.19 4.56 13.79
CA HIS A 77 8.38 3.77 15.00
C HIS A 77 9.76 3.99 15.62
N ASN A 78 10.82 3.90 14.82
CA ASN A 78 12.20 3.96 15.31
C ASN A 78 12.59 5.34 15.83
N LEU A 79 12.07 6.40 15.20
CA LEU A 79 12.37 7.78 15.57
C LEU A 79 11.37 8.34 16.59
N ASN A 80 10.37 7.54 17.00
CA ASN A 80 9.31 7.93 17.93
C ASN A 80 8.66 9.27 17.54
N LEU A 81 8.33 9.42 16.25
CA LEU A 81 7.83 10.69 15.69
C LEU A 81 6.39 11.01 16.07
N VAL A 82 5.76 10.15 16.85
CA VAL A 82 4.35 10.24 17.21
C VAL A 82 4.19 11.11 18.46
N VAL A 83 3.35 12.15 18.38
CA VAL A 83 2.98 13.00 19.51
C VAL A 83 1.46 12.92 19.67
N ASN A 84 0.98 12.56 20.86
CA ASN A 84 -0.46 12.38 21.11
C ASN A 84 -1.17 11.42 20.11
N ASN A 85 -0.48 10.36 19.69
CA ASN A 85 -0.97 9.36 18.72
C ASN A 85 -1.12 9.87 17.27
N GLU A 86 -0.66 11.08 16.98
CA GLU A 86 -0.62 11.70 15.66
C GLU A 86 0.82 11.77 15.14
N ILE A 87 0.97 11.68 13.82
CA ILE A 87 2.27 11.91 13.16
C ILE A 87 2.42 13.39 12.78
N PRO A 88 3.65 13.89 12.56
CA PRO A 88 3.86 15.25 12.11
C PRO A 88 3.25 15.48 10.72
N GLU A 89 2.71 16.68 10.47
CA GLU A 89 2.05 17.05 9.21
C GLU A 89 2.92 16.78 7.95
N TRP A 90 4.22 17.07 8.03
CA TRP A 90 5.14 16.81 6.92
C TRP A 90 5.21 15.32 6.55
N LEU A 91 5.04 14.43 7.53
CA LEU A 91 5.09 12.99 7.37
C LEU A 91 3.75 12.45 6.88
N GLU A 92 2.64 13.04 7.36
CA GLU A 92 1.30 12.79 6.81
C GLU A 92 1.25 13.14 5.32
N TYR A 93 1.85 14.27 4.93
CA TYR A 93 1.99 14.67 3.53
C TYR A 93 2.82 13.67 2.71
N GLU A 94 3.98 13.25 3.21
CA GLU A 94 4.81 12.25 2.52
C GLU A 94 4.11 10.91 2.35
N LEU A 95 3.43 10.42 3.39
CA LEU A 95 2.60 9.22 3.32
C LEU A 95 1.49 9.41 2.28
N GLY A 96 0.80 10.54 2.30
CA GLY A 96 -0.25 10.88 1.34
C GLY A 96 0.24 10.78 -0.12
N ILE A 97 1.46 11.25 -0.41
CA ILE A 97 2.07 11.11 -1.74
C ILE A 97 2.28 9.63 -2.10
N VAL A 98 2.81 8.83 -1.19
CA VAL A 98 3.07 7.40 -1.44
C VAL A 98 1.75 6.65 -1.66
N PHE A 99 0.73 6.94 -0.85
CA PHE A 99 -0.62 6.37 -0.99
C PHE A 99 -1.27 6.71 -2.33
N HIS A 100 -1.20 7.97 -2.77
CA HIS A 100 -1.72 8.36 -4.08
C HIS A 100 -1.01 7.63 -5.22
N LYS A 101 0.31 7.41 -5.12
CA LYS A 101 1.05 6.63 -6.12
C LYS A 101 0.60 5.17 -6.13
N ILE A 102 0.47 4.54 -4.97
CA ILE A 102 -0.04 3.16 -4.86
C ILE A 102 -1.44 3.06 -5.47
N ARG A 103 -2.35 3.98 -5.12
CA ARG A 103 -3.71 4.04 -5.68
C ARG A 103 -3.71 4.10 -7.21
N ASN A 104 -2.89 4.96 -7.80
CA ASN A 104 -2.79 5.10 -9.26
C ASN A 104 -2.24 3.83 -9.94
N ILE A 105 -1.28 3.16 -9.30
CA ILE A 105 -0.75 1.88 -9.79
C ILE A 105 -1.83 0.79 -9.72
N LEU A 106 -2.58 0.71 -8.62
CA LEU A 106 -3.68 -0.25 -8.47
C LEU A 106 -4.79 -0.02 -9.52
N LEU A 107 -5.10 1.25 -9.83
CA LEU A 107 -6.04 1.60 -10.90
C LEU A 107 -5.54 1.18 -12.28
N ALA A 108 -4.25 1.37 -12.57
CA ALA A 108 -3.65 0.92 -13.83
C ALA A 108 -3.71 -0.60 -13.95
N LEU A 109 -3.39 -1.33 -12.87
CA LEU A 109 -3.51 -2.79 -12.82
C LEU A 109 -4.97 -3.24 -13.02
N GLU A 110 -5.94 -2.60 -12.38
CA GLU A 110 -7.37 -2.90 -12.56
C GLU A 110 -7.81 -2.72 -14.03
N ILE A 111 -7.29 -1.71 -14.74
CA ILE A 111 -7.57 -1.50 -16.17
C ILE A 111 -6.89 -2.56 -17.04
N GLU A 112 -5.64 -2.93 -16.75
CA GLU A 112 -4.89 -3.93 -17.52
C GLU A 112 -5.44 -5.36 -17.35
N LEU A 113 -6.12 -5.64 -16.24
CA LEU A 113 -6.64 -6.96 -15.89
C LEU A 113 -8.13 -7.17 -16.26
N ASN A 114 -8.84 -6.11 -16.66
CA ASN A 114 -10.22 -6.15 -17.17
C ASN A 114 -10.26 -6.23 -18.70
#